data_AF-A0A947Y9K0-F1
#
_entry.id   AF-A0A947Y9K0-F1
#
_cell.length_a   1.000
_cell.length_b   1.000
_cell.length_c   1.000
_cell.angle_alpha   90.00
_cell.angle_beta   90.00
_cell.angle_gamma   90.00
#
_symmetry.space_group_name_H-M   'P 1'
#
loop_
_entity.id
_entity.type
_entity.pdbx_description
1 polymer ?
#
loop_
_entity_poly.entity_id
_entity_poly.type
_entity_poly.pdbx_seq_one_letter_code
_entity_poly.pdbx_strand_id
1 'polypeptide(L)'
;MTFLFFHIFAVTLPTLYIASALLGWGYAVTLALFPALTSICFGTKHLGVNYGILITAFGIGGLAPAVGSWLFDITGSYTSTFISAGIMAGISVVLCVVLKKKYALS
;
A
#
# COMPACT_ATOMS: atom_id res chain seq x y z
N MET A 1 -2.28 -2.46 7.90
CA MET A 1 -2.30 -2.91 9.32
C MET A 1 -0.90 -3.05 9.90
N THR A 2 0.07 -3.63 9.19
CA THR A 2 1.49 -3.70 9.61
C THR A 2 2.13 -2.34 9.94
N PHE A 3 1.79 -1.26 9.22
CA PHE A 3 2.27 0.09 9.52
C PHE A 3 1.79 0.67 10.87
N LEU A 4 0.60 0.26 11.36
CA LEU A 4 0.07 0.71 12.66
C LEU A 4 0.84 0.10 13.85
N PHE A 5 1.38 -1.11 13.67
CA PHE A 5 2.17 -1.79 14.69
C PHE A 5 3.67 -1.50 14.60
N PHE A 6 4.12 -0.83 13.54
CA PHE A 6 5.52 -0.55 13.28
C PHE A 6 6.15 0.31 14.39
N HIS A 7 5.41 1.28 14.94
CA HIS A 7 5.88 2.14 16.03
C HIS A 7 6.07 1.40 17.37
N ILE A 8 5.37 0.28 17.58
CA ILE A 8 5.43 -0.50 18.83
C ILE A 8 6.43 -1.65 18.72
N PHE A 9 6.61 -2.24 17.53
CA PHE A 9 7.45 -3.43 17.32
C PHE A 9 8.86 -3.11 16.79
N ALA A 10 9.09 -2.00 16.09
CA ALA A 10 10.38 -1.68 15.46
C ALA A 10 11.37 -0.95 16.40
N VAL A 11 11.45 -1.36 17.67
CA VAL A 11 12.36 -0.74 18.65
C VAL A 11 13.68 -1.51 18.78
N THR A 12 13.70 -2.78 18.35
CA THR A 12 14.85 -3.69 18.45
C THR A 12 15.21 -4.32 17.11
N LEU A 13 16.53 -4.51 16.87
CA LEU A 13 17.11 -5.01 15.62
C LEU A 13 16.44 -6.27 15.02
N PRO A 14 16.21 -7.36 15.80
CA PRO A 14 15.60 -8.58 15.24
C PRO A 14 14.13 -8.37 14.82
N THR A 15 13.41 -7.56 15.58
CA THR A 15 11.98 -7.27 15.35
C THR A 15 11.79 -6.38 14.13
N LEU A 16 12.76 -5.49 13.85
CA LEU A 16 12.83 -4.71 12.63
C LEU A 16 12.94 -5.61 11.38
N TYR A 17 13.80 -6.63 11.41
CA TYR A 17 13.96 -7.56 10.28
C TYR A 17 12.70 -8.38 10.00
N ILE A 18 12.00 -8.83 11.04
CA ILE A 18 10.75 -9.58 10.88
C ILE A 18 9.67 -8.67 10.30
N ALA A 19 9.55 -7.44 10.80
CA ALA A 19 8.59 -6.47 10.30
C ALA A 19 8.86 -6.09 8.82
N SER A 20 10.13 -5.88 8.44
CA SER A 20 10.49 -5.56 7.06
C SER A 20 10.26 -6.74 6.11
N ALA A 21 10.52 -7.97 6.54
CA ALA A 21 10.22 -9.18 5.77
C ALA A 21 8.71 -9.34 5.52
N LEU A 22 7.87 -9.13 6.54
CA LEU A 22 6.41 -9.17 6.41
C LEU A 22 5.88 -8.06 5.50
N LEU A 23 6.44 -6.84 5.59
CA LEU A 23 6.10 -5.75 4.69
C LEU A 23 6.49 -6.04 3.24
N GLY A 24 7.71 -6.54 3.02
CA GLY A 24 8.19 -6.93 1.69
C GLY A 24 7.33 -8.03 1.07
N TRP A 25 6.97 -9.04 1.86
CA TRP A 25 6.07 -10.11 1.42
C TRP A 25 4.69 -9.56 1.02
N GLY A 26 4.06 -8.76 1.87
CA GLY A 26 2.76 -8.16 1.58
C GLY A 26 2.78 -7.32 0.30
N TYR A 27 3.87 -6.58 0.07
CA TYR A 27 4.06 -5.79 -1.13
C TYR A 27 4.21 -6.66 -2.39
N ALA A 28 5.00 -7.74 -2.31
CA ALA A 28 5.17 -8.68 -3.42
C ALA A 28 3.86 -9.34 -3.83
N VAL A 29 3.04 -9.78 -2.87
CA VAL A 29 1.71 -10.36 -3.14
C VAL A 29 0.81 -9.32 -3.81
N THR A 30 0.83 -8.07 -3.35
CA THR A 30 0.01 -6.99 -3.92
C THR A 30 0.39 -6.68 -5.38
N LEU A 31 1.69 -6.60 -5.67
CA LEU A 31 2.19 -6.38 -7.03
C LEU A 31 1.83 -7.52 -7.99
N ALA A 32 1.88 -8.77 -7.52
CA ALA A 32 1.47 -9.93 -8.31
C ALA A 32 -0.04 -9.95 -8.59
N LEU A 33 -0.85 -9.41 -7.67
CA LEU A 33 -2.31 -9.41 -7.77
C LEU A 33 -2.84 -8.30 -8.69
N PHE A 34 -2.11 -7.19 -8.84
CA PHE A 34 -2.54 -6.05 -9.68
C PHE A 34 -2.92 -6.41 -11.12
N PRO A 35 -2.09 -7.11 -11.92
CA PRO A 35 -2.48 -7.47 -13.29
C PRO A 35 -3.71 -8.40 -13.32
N ALA A 36 -3.79 -9.36 -12.41
CA ALA A 36 -4.93 -10.27 -12.29
C ALA A 36 -6.23 -9.52 -11.96
N LEU A 37 -6.19 -8.59 -10.99
CA LEU A 37 -7.35 -7.76 -10.62
C LEU A 37 -7.77 -6.81 -11.75
N THR A 38 -6.81 -6.19 -12.46
CA THR A 38 -7.14 -5.34 -13.61
C THR A 38 -7.79 -6.13 -14.74
N SER A 39 -7.36 -7.38 -14.95
CA SER A 39 -7.97 -8.29 -15.92
C SER A 39 -9.42 -8.61 -15.57
N ILE A 40 -9.69 -8.90 -14.30
CA ILE A 40 -11.03 -9.27 -13.82
C ILE A 40 -11.98 -8.06 -13.81
N CYS A 41 -11.50 -6.87 -13.40
CA CYS A 41 -12.36 -5.69 -13.27
C CYS A 41 -12.69 -5.00 -14.60
N PHE A 42 -11.77 -5.02 -15.58
CA PHE A 42 -11.91 -4.25 -16.83
C PHE A 42 -11.88 -5.09 -18.10
N GLY A 43 -11.67 -6.40 -18.01
CA GLY A 43 -11.59 -7.31 -19.14
C GLY A 43 -10.24 -7.26 -19.88
N THR A 44 -9.92 -8.33 -20.61
CA THR A 44 -8.63 -8.53 -21.27
C THR A 44 -8.42 -7.70 -22.54
N LYS A 45 -9.50 -7.14 -23.13
CA LYS A 45 -9.45 -6.45 -24.42
C LYS A 45 -8.65 -5.14 -24.42
N HIS A 46 -8.59 -4.42 -23.28
CA HIS A 46 -7.81 -3.18 -23.12
C HIS A 46 -6.89 -3.23 -21.89
N LEU A 47 -6.40 -4.44 -21.54
CA LEU A 47 -5.66 -4.67 -20.30
C LEU A 47 -4.40 -3.81 -20.19
N GLY A 48 -3.67 -3.62 -21.29
CA GLY A 48 -2.45 -2.79 -21.30
C GLY A 48 -2.70 -1.33 -20.96
N VAL A 49 -3.81 -0.73 -21.43
CA VAL A 49 -4.15 0.67 -21.15
C VAL A 49 -4.63 0.83 -19.71
N ASN A 50 -5.50 -0.07 -19.23
CA ASN A 50 -6.03 -0.01 -17.87
C ASN A 50 -4.94 -0.31 -16.82
N TYR A 51 -4.07 -1.27 -17.10
CA TYR A 51 -2.90 -1.53 -16.26
C TYR A 51 -1.88 -0.39 -16.32
N GLY A 52 -1.73 0.25 -17.49
CA GLY A 52 -0.93 1.48 -17.65
C GLY A 52 -1.42 2.60 -16.73
N ILE A 53 -2.72 2.86 -16.66
CA ILE A 53 -3.29 3.86 -15.74
C ILE A 53 -2.99 3.49 -14.28
N LEU A 54 -3.10 2.20 -13.92
CA LEU A 54 -2.78 1.72 -12.58
C LEU A 54 -1.31 1.96 -12.23
N ILE A 55 -0.37 1.65 -13.13
CA ILE A 55 1.05 1.82 -12.88
C ILE A 55 1.46 3.30 -12.87
N THR A 56 0.77 4.16 -13.61
CA THR A 56 0.93 5.62 -13.51
C THR A 56 0.49 6.13 -12.14
N ALA A 57 -0.67 5.69 -11.62
CA ALA A 57 -1.12 6.03 -10.28
C ALA A 57 -0.14 5.54 -9.21
N PHE A 58 0.41 4.33 -9.37
CA PHE A 58 1.46 3.79 -8.51
C PHE A 58 2.75 4.62 -8.57
N GLY A 59 3.15 5.10 -9.75
CA GLY A 59 4.29 6.01 -9.93
C GLY A 59 4.11 7.32 -9.17
N ILE A 60 2.91 7.91 -9.18
CA ILE A 60 2.59 9.11 -8.37
C ILE A 60 2.67 8.77 -6.87
N GLY A 61 2.26 7.58 -6.47
CA GLY A 61 2.44 7.07 -5.10
C GLY A 61 3.90 7.02 -4.65
N GLY A 62 4.85 6.95 -5.57
CA GLY A 62 6.30 7.04 -5.30
C GLY A 62 6.74 8.39 -4.71
N LEU A 63 5.88 9.41 -4.70
CA LEU A 63 6.12 10.70 -4.04
C LEU A 63 5.83 10.66 -2.53
N ALA A 64 5.16 9.61 -2.03
CA ALA A 64 4.81 9.47 -0.62
C ALA A 64 6.01 9.54 0.36
N PRO A 65 7.21 8.99 0.06
CA PRO A 65 8.37 9.14 0.92
C PRO A 65 8.83 10.60 1.04
N ALA A 66 8.79 11.38 -0.04
CA ALA A 66 9.16 12.80 -0.01
C ALA A 66 8.21 13.61 0.90
N VAL A 67 6.90 13.33 0.81
CA VAL A 67 5.90 13.93 1.71
C VAL A 67 6.13 13.47 3.16
N GLY A 68 6.49 12.20 3.36
CA GLY A 68 6.78 11.64 4.67
C GLY A 68 8.02 12.24 5.34
N SER A 69 9.07 12.49 4.56
CA SER A 69 10.28 13.19 5.02
C SER A 69 10.00 14.65 5.34
N TRP A 70 9.20 15.34 4.52
CA TRP A 70 8.81 16.72 4.80
C TRP A 70 7.98 16.83 6.09
N LEU A 71 7.07 15.88 6.34
CA LEU A 71 6.34 15.78 7.62
C LEU A 71 7.28 15.54 8.81
N PHE A 72 8.35 14.77 8.61
CA PHE A 72 9.37 14.54 9.62
C PHE A 72 10.15 15.82 9.94
N ASP A 73 10.54 16.59 8.93
CA ASP A 73 11.28 17.85 9.11
C ASP A 73 10.49 18.89 9.93
N ILE A 74 9.17 18.92 9.79
CA ILE A 74 8.30 19.86 10.50
C ILE A 74 7.99 19.39 11.93
N THR A 75 7.81 18.08 12.12
CA THR A 75 7.31 17.53 13.40
C THR A 75 8.42 17.00 14.31
N GLY A 76 9.61 16.72 13.76
CA GLY A 76 10.74 16.10 14.46
C GLY A 76 10.52 14.63 14.86
N SER A 77 9.42 14.00 14.42
CA SER A 77 9.06 12.62 14.77
C SER A 77 8.35 11.92 13.61
N TYR A 78 8.70 10.66 13.34
CA TYR A 78 8.07 9.85 12.30
C TYR A 78 6.68 9.32 12.69
N THR A 79 6.28 9.48 13.95
CA THR A 79 5.00 8.95 14.46
C THR A 79 3.81 9.47 13.66
N SER A 80 3.80 10.77 13.33
CA SER A 80 2.73 11.40 12.54
C SER A 80 2.65 10.84 11.12
N THR A 81 3.80 10.57 10.49
CA THR A 81 3.89 9.96 9.15
C THR A 81 3.43 8.51 9.15
N PHE A 82 3.73 7.73 10.19
CA PHE A 82 3.23 6.36 10.31
C PHE A 82 1.73 6.28 10.56
N ILE A 83 1.17 7.21 11.35
CA ILE A 83 -0.29 7.28 11.58
C ILE A 83 -1.03 7.60 10.28
N SER A 84 -0.56 8.60 9.51
CA SER A 84 -1.18 8.96 8.23
C SER A 84 -1.09 7.82 7.21
N ALA A 85 0.05 7.12 7.14
CA ALA A 85 0.19 5.90 6.33
C ALA A 85 -0.77 4.79 6.77
N GLY A 86 -0.97 4.62 8.08
CA GLY A 86 -1.94 3.67 8.66
C GLY A 86 -3.38 3.96 8.25
N ILE A 87 -3.80 5.23 8.28
CA ILE A 87 -5.14 5.68 7.85
C ILE A 87 -5.33 5.39 6.36
N MET A 88 -4.35 5.74 5.52
CA MET A 88 -4.41 5.50 4.09
C MET A 88 -4.50 4.00 3.75
N ALA A 89 -3.78 3.16 4.48
CA ALA A 89 -3.90 1.71 4.37
C ALA A 89 -5.30 1.21 4.78
N GLY A 90 -5.91 1.81 5.82
CA GLY A 90 -7.29 1.51 6.21
C GLY A 90 -8.30 1.85 5.12
N ILE A 91 -8.18 3.02 4.51
CA ILE A 91 -9.01 3.46 3.38
C ILE A 91 -8.86 2.46 2.20
N SER A 92 -7.64 2.04 1.91
CA SER A 92 -7.35 1.05 0.86
C SER A 92 -8.05 -0.30 1.12
N VAL A 93 -8.07 -0.77 2.37
CA VAL A 93 -8.80 -1.99 2.75
C VAL A 93 -10.31 -1.83 2.52
N VAL A 94 -10.88 -0.70 2.91
CA VAL A 94 -12.31 -0.41 2.70
C VAL A 94 -12.64 -0.40 1.20
N LEU A 95 -11.82 0.25 0.38
CA LEU A 95 -11.96 0.26 -1.08
C LEU A 95 -11.88 -1.15 -1.67
N CYS A 96 -10.94 -1.98 -1.22
CA CYS A 96 -10.83 -3.39 -1.64
C CYS A 96 -12.09 -4.19 -1.30
N VAL A 97 -12.67 -4.01 -0.10
CA VAL A 97 -13.90 -4.70 0.31
C VAL A 97 -15.09 -4.26 -0.57
N VAL A 98 -15.20 -2.96 -0.86
CA VAL A 98 -16.25 -2.43 -1.74
C VAL A 98 -16.08 -2.97 -3.17
N LEU A 99 -14.86 -3.02 -3.70
CA LEU A 99 -14.57 -3.59 -5.02
C LEU A 99 -14.92 -5.08 -5.07
N LYS A 100 -14.52 -5.85 -4.06
CA LYS A 100 -14.83 -7.28 -3.97
C LYS A 100 -16.34 -7.53 -4.01
N LYS A 101 -17.12 -6.70 -3.29
CA LYS A 101 -18.59 -6.77 -3.28
C LYS A 101 -19.20 -6.39 -4.63
N LYS A 102 -18.67 -5.36 -5.30
CA LYS A 102 -19.20 -4.86 -6.59
C LYS A 102 -18.91 -5.81 -7.76
N TYR A 103 -17.74 -6.44 -7.78
CA TYR A 103 -17.32 -7.34 -8.85
C TYR A 103 -17.57 -8.82 -8.55
N ALA A 104 -18.22 -9.14 -7.43
CA ALA A 104 -18.60 -10.51 -7.02
C ALA A 104 -17.50 -11.55 -7.30
N LEU A 105 -16.28 -11.23 -6.85
CA LEU A 105 -15.16 -12.18 -6.87
C LEU A 105 -15.52 -13.36 -5.95
N SER A 106 -16.14 -14.37 -6.56
CA SER A 106 -16.43 -15.68 -5.97
C SER A 106 -15.16 -16.50 -5.81
#